data_AF-A0A2G5TAH2-F1
#
_entry.id   AF-A0A2G5TAH2-F1
#
_cell.length_a   1.000
_cell.length_b   1.000
_cell.length_c   1.000
_cell.angle_alpha   90.00
_cell.angle_beta   90.00
_cell.angle_gamma   90.00
#
_symmetry.space_group_name_H-M   'P 1'
#
loop_
_entity.id
_entity.type
_entity.pdbx_description
1 polymer ?
#
loop_
_entity_poly.entity_id
_entity_poly.type
_entity_poly.pdbx_seq_one_letter_code
_entity_poly.pdbx_strand_id
1 'polypeptide(L)'
;MEKVLKSVALDKYQCSLEHDFFMMNSSNAYIAGKACFLNISEQECPFKFHDFLKTNYDDIIIKTYTVPSKNNFCDSAFDKFQSFTCYAMESAIYSKLGIMLADVTDSEIEESKKKCRKFKRCSEKSCSLSDAIKERNKLECDTMDSFFIKLKLLPKMDCLKELTTSRVLAEYRYFLALPDHGENCLKEVIIKYDVCQKEIMRKFLDVR
;
A
#
# COMPACT_ATOMS: atom_id res chain seq x y z
N MET A 1 -16.65 -6.25 5.62
CA MET A 1 -15.29 -6.72 5.93
C MET A 1 -14.24 -5.98 5.12
N GLU A 2 -14.27 -6.03 3.78
CA GLU A 2 -13.27 -5.36 2.93
C GLU A 2 -13.07 -3.87 3.24
N LYS A 3 -14.16 -3.10 3.42
CA LYS A 3 -14.09 -1.69 3.83
C LYS A 3 -13.36 -1.48 5.16
N VAL A 4 -13.64 -2.33 6.15
CA VAL A 4 -12.99 -2.29 7.48
C VAL A 4 -11.50 -2.55 7.33
N LEU A 5 -11.11 -3.61 6.61
CA LEU A 5 -9.70 -3.92 6.36
C LEU A 5 -8.99 -2.79 5.60
N LYS A 6 -9.64 -2.20 4.60
CA LYS A 6 -9.09 -1.03 3.89
C LYS A 6 -8.88 0.15 4.83
N SER A 7 -9.84 0.47 5.69
CA SER A 7 -9.70 1.56 6.65
C SER A 7 -8.63 1.31 7.71
N VAL A 8 -8.47 0.05 8.16
CA VAL A 8 -7.36 -0.36 9.04
C VAL A 8 -6.01 -0.22 8.30
N ALA A 9 -5.92 -0.65 7.04
CA ALA A 9 -4.69 -0.55 6.23
C ALA A 9 -4.30 0.90 5.89
N LEU A 10 -5.29 1.77 5.76
CA LEU A 10 -5.13 3.21 5.54
C LEU A 10 -4.79 3.98 6.82
N ASP A 11 -4.69 3.31 7.97
CA ASP A 11 -4.44 3.93 9.27
C ASP A 11 -5.46 5.04 9.61
N LYS A 12 -6.72 4.89 9.17
CA LYS A 12 -7.76 5.93 9.38
C LYS A 12 -8.16 6.11 10.84
N TYR A 13 -7.91 5.11 11.67
CA TYR A 13 -8.35 5.05 13.06
C TYR A 13 -7.16 4.85 13.98
N GLN A 14 -6.98 5.75 14.95
CA GLN A 14 -5.79 5.72 15.81
C GLN A 14 -5.62 4.38 16.56
N CYS A 15 -6.71 3.78 17.01
CA CYS A 15 -6.67 2.49 17.71
C CYS A 15 -6.15 1.33 16.83
N SER A 16 -6.20 1.46 15.49
CA SER A 16 -5.69 0.42 14.61
C SER A 16 -4.17 0.37 14.55
N LEU A 17 -3.48 1.43 14.98
CA LEU A 17 -2.02 1.49 15.04
C LEU A 17 -1.45 0.66 16.20
N GLU A 18 -2.25 0.40 17.23
CA GLU A 18 -1.88 -0.36 18.42
C GLU A 18 -1.92 -1.88 18.19
N HIS A 19 -2.53 -2.32 17.10
CA HIS A 19 -2.77 -3.72 16.80
C HIS A 19 -2.35 -4.04 15.37
N ASP A 20 -1.40 -4.97 15.19
CA ASP A 20 -1.01 -5.42 13.86
C ASP A 20 -1.99 -6.49 13.34
N PHE A 21 -3.20 -6.05 12.96
CA PHE A 21 -4.28 -6.88 12.38
C PHE A 21 -3.87 -7.65 11.12
N PHE A 22 -2.70 -7.32 10.59
CA PHE A 22 -2.18 -7.78 9.33
C PHE A 22 -0.95 -8.68 9.46
N MET A 23 -0.55 -9.04 10.69
CA MET A 23 0.39 -10.13 10.88
C MET A 23 -0.24 -11.47 10.47
N MET A 24 0.62 -12.43 10.12
CA MET A 24 0.16 -13.81 10.00
C MET A 24 -0.24 -14.36 11.36
N ASN A 25 -1.24 -15.24 11.39
CA ASN A 25 -1.80 -15.79 12.63
C ASN A 25 -2.21 -14.66 13.60
N SER A 26 -2.84 -13.63 13.05
CA SER A 26 -3.26 -12.42 13.75
C SER A 26 -4.38 -12.65 14.77
N SER A 27 -4.75 -13.90 15.09
CA SER A 27 -5.75 -14.21 16.13
C SER A 27 -5.52 -13.40 17.40
N ASN A 28 -4.27 -13.30 17.89
CA ASN A 28 -3.96 -12.50 19.08
C ASN A 28 -4.20 -11.00 18.87
N ALA A 29 -3.85 -10.47 17.70
CA ALA A 29 -4.11 -9.06 17.36
C ALA A 29 -5.61 -8.78 17.23
N TYR A 30 -6.39 -9.69 16.65
CA TYR A 30 -7.84 -9.56 16.56
C TYR A 30 -8.55 -9.79 17.91
N ILE A 31 -7.99 -10.59 18.82
CA ILE A 31 -8.49 -10.72 20.20
C ILE A 31 -8.24 -9.42 20.96
N ALA A 32 -6.98 -8.97 21.00
CA ALA A 32 -6.61 -7.75 21.72
C ALA A 32 -7.29 -6.50 21.14
N GLY A 33 -7.38 -6.42 19.81
CA GLY A 33 -7.97 -5.30 19.08
C GLY A 33 -9.46 -5.41 18.81
N LYS A 34 -10.19 -6.36 19.42
CA LYS A 34 -11.62 -6.59 19.17
C LYS A 34 -12.46 -5.32 19.28
N ALA A 35 -12.24 -4.54 20.35
CA ALA A 35 -12.98 -3.29 20.56
C ALA A 35 -12.72 -2.28 19.43
N CYS A 36 -11.46 -2.12 19.02
CA CYS A 36 -11.09 -1.25 17.91
C CYS A 36 -11.72 -1.73 16.59
N PHE A 37 -11.61 -3.01 16.27
CA PHE A 37 -12.14 -3.55 15.02
C PHE A 37 -13.67 -3.41 14.92
N LEU A 38 -14.38 -3.63 16.03
CA LEU A 38 -15.83 -3.45 16.10
C LEU A 38 -16.23 -1.98 15.93
N ASN A 39 -15.51 -1.05 16.57
CA ASN A 39 -15.74 0.39 16.39
C ASN A 39 -15.53 0.82 14.93
N ILE A 40 -14.46 0.35 14.28
CA ILE A 40 -14.24 0.62 12.85
C ILE A 40 -15.38 0.02 12.01
N SER A 41 -15.82 -1.20 12.34
CA SER A 41 -16.95 -1.82 11.64
C SER A 41 -18.26 -1.04 11.80
N GLU A 42 -18.51 -0.44 12.96
CA GLU A 42 -19.69 0.40 13.20
C GLU A 42 -19.68 1.64 12.30
N GLN A 43 -18.50 2.23 12.08
CA GLN A 43 -18.35 3.44 11.27
C GLN A 43 -18.30 3.17 9.76
N GLU A 44 -17.77 2.02 9.33
CA GLU A 44 -17.54 1.70 7.91
C GLU A 44 -18.62 0.80 7.29
N CYS A 45 -19.43 0.12 8.10
CA CYS A 45 -20.44 -0.82 7.62
C CYS A 45 -21.87 -0.37 7.98
N PRO A 46 -22.87 -0.70 7.15
CA PRO A 46 -24.27 -0.54 7.53
C PRO A 46 -24.60 -1.25 8.86
N PHE A 47 -25.43 -0.60 9.69
CA PHE A 47 -25.78 -1.03 11.06
C PHE A 47 -26.10 -2.53 11.18
N LYS A 48 -26.93 -3.08 10.26
CA LYS A 48 -27.32 -4.50 10.24
C LYS A 48 -26.14 -5.49 10.18
N PHE A 49 -25.03 -5.10 9.55
CA PHE A 49 -23.85 -5.96 9.44
C PHE A 49 -22.93 -5.80 10.66
N HIS A 50 -22.95 -4.63 11.30
CA HIS A 50 -22.20 -4.40 12.53
C HIS A 50 -22.76 -5.25 13.68
N ASP A 51 -24.08 -5.23 13.91
CA ASP A 51 -24.70 -6.02 14.98
C ASP A 51 -24.43 -7.51 14.83
N PHE A 52 -24.56 -8.02 13.61
CA PHE A 52 -24.21 -9.40 13.31
C PHE A 52 -22.74 -9.72 13.63
N LEU A 53 -21.81 -8.87 13.20
CA LEU A 53 -20.39 -9.05 13.49
C LEU A 53 -20.09 -8.95 14.98
N LYS A 54 -20.72 -8.02 15.71
CA LYS A 54 -20.54 -7.81 17.14
C LYS A 54 -20.95 -9.04 17.93
N THR A 55 -22.10 -9.63 17.62
CA THR A 55 -22.60 -10.85 18.27
C THR A 55 -21.73 -12.07 17.95
N ASN A 56 -21.20 -12.17 16.72
CA ASN A 56 -20.51 -13.37 16.23
C ASN A 56 -19.00 -13.19 16.04
N TYR A 57 -18.40 -12.17 16.65
CA TYR A 57 -17.01 -11.77 16.35
C TYR A 57 -16.02 -12.90 16.59
N ASP A 58 -16.15 -13.62 17.71
CA ASP A 58 -15.21 -14.66 18.09
C ASP A 58 -15.31 -15.86 17.14
N ASP A 59 -16.52 -16.20 16.69
CA ASP A 59 -16.72 -17.31 15.76
C ASP A 59 -16.26 -16.94 14.33
N ILE A 60 -16.57 -15.74 13.86
CA ILE A 60 -16.25 -15.30 12.50
C ILE A 60 -14.79 -14.90 12.38
N ILE A 61 -14.32 -13.96 13.21
CA ILE A 61 -12.96 -13.43 13.09
C ILE A 61 -11.98 -14.43 13.68
N ILE A 62 -12.13 -14.77 14.97
CA ILE A 62 -11.10 -15.50 15.71
C ILE A 62 -11.02 -16.97 15.32
N LYS A 63 -12.17 -17.64 15.12
CA LYS A 63 -12.19 -19.08 14.80
C LYS A 63 -12.20 -19.38 13.30
N THR A 64 -12.75 -18.50 12.48
CA THR A 64 -12.97 -18.78 11.05
C THR A 64 -11.99 -18.05 10.13
N TYR A 65 -11.70 -16.77 10.39
CA TYR A 65 -10.86 -15.96 9.49
C TYR A 65 -9.39 -15.89 9.88
N THR A 66 -9.02 -16.17 11.13
CA THR A 66 -7.62 -16.11 11.59
C THR A 66 -7.00 -17.48 11.89
N VAL A 67 -7.74 -18.57 11.68
CA VAL A 67 -7.26 -19.95 11.87
C VAL A 67 -7.05 -20.62 10.50
N PRO A 68 -5.81 -21.03 10.15
CA PRO A 68 -5.55 -21.74 8.91
C PRO A 68 -6.35 -23.03 8.79
N SER A 69 -6.82 -23.34 7.58
CA SER A 69 -7.40 -24.64 7.28
C SER A 69 -6.35 -25.75 7.37
N LYS A 70 -6.79 -26.97 7.67
CA LYS A 70 -5.95 -28.17 7.66
C LYS A 70 -5.78 -28.77 6.25
N ASN A 71 -6.58 -28.32 5.28
CA ASN A 71 -6.50 -28.80 3.89
C ASN A 71 -5.62 -27.86 3.04
N ASN A 72 -5.06 -28.40 1.95
CA ASN A 72 -4.15 -27.65 1.05
C ASN A 72 -4.87 -27.09 -0.18
N PHE A 73 -6.19 -26.88 -0.12
CA PHE A 73 -7.00 -26.46 -1.27
C PHE A 73 -7.10 -24.93 -1.44
N CYS A 74 -6.52 -24.14 -0.53
CA CYS A 74 -6.52 -22.66 -0.57
C CYS A 74 -7.90 -22.01 -0.71
N ASP A 75 -8.98 -22.70 -0.32
CA ASP A 75 -10.37 -22.30 -0.55
C ASP A 75 -11.12 -21.94 0.75
N SER A 76 -10.41 -22.03 1.88
CA SER A 76 -10.99 -21.78 3.20
C SER A 76 -11.33 -20.30 3.41
N ALA A 77 -12.13 -20.04 4.44
CA ALA A 77 -12.46 -18.69 4.84
C ALA A 77 -11.22 -17.89 5.26
N PHE A 78 -10.26 -18.55 5.92
CA PHE A 78 -8.95 -17.99 6.25
C PHE A 78 -8.17 -17.57 5.00
N ASP A 79 -8.07 -18.44 3.98
CA ASP A 79 -7.27 -18.16 2.78
C ASP A 79 -7.85 -16.96 2.01
N LYS A 80 -9.18 -16.91 1.87
CA LYS A 80 -9.89 -15.77 1.28
C LYS A 80 -9.69 -14.50 2.10
N PHE A 81 -9.77 -14.58 3.42
CA PHE A 81 -9.56 -13.44 4.31
C PHE A 81 -8.12 -12.91 4.23
N GLN A 82 -7.14 -13.80 4.14
CA GLN A 82 -5.74 -13.45 3.94
C GLN A 82 -5.53 -12.73 2.59
N SER A 83 -6.16 -13.22 1.52
CA SER A 83 -6.13 -12.55 0.22
C SER A 83 -6.71 -11.12 0.28
N PHE A 84 -7.89 -10.95 0.91
CA PHE A 84 -8.48 -9.62 1.14
C PHE A 84 -7.58 -8.70 1.97
N THR A 85 -6.90 -9.26 2.96
CA THR A 85 -5.92 -8.53 3.76
C THR A 85 -4.78 -7.99 2.89
N CYS A 86 -4.21 -8.82 2.00
CA CYS A 86 -3.15 -8.37 1.10
C CYS A 86 -3.65 -7.29 0.14
N TYR A 87 -4.86 -7.42 -0.42
CA TYR A 87 -5.44 -6.37 -1.27
C TYR A 87 -5.72 -5.07 -0.53
N ALA A 88 -6.13 -5.14 0.75
CA ALA A 88 -6.30 -3.95 1.57
C ALA A 88 -4.96 -3.22 1.79
N MET A 89 -3.88 -3.94 2.04
CA MET A 89 -2.53 -3.35 2.12
C MET A 89 -2.10 -2.69 0.81
N GLU A 90 -2.31 -3.35 -0.33
CA GLU A 90 -2.00 -2.81 -1.66
C GLU A 90 -2.75 -1.48 -1.89
N SER A 91 -4.06 -1.49 -1.63
CA SER A 91 -4.91 -0.30 -1.76
C SER A 91 -4.43 0.83 -0.86
N ALA A 92 -3.96 0.53 0.35
CA ALA A 92 -3.45 1.53 1.27
C ALA A 92 -2.13 2.15 0.80
N ILE A 93 -1.22 1.34 0.26
CA ILE A 93 0.02 1.82 -0.34
C ILE A 93 -0.30 2.83 -1.45
N TYR A 94 -1.13 2.46 -2.42
CA TYR A 94 -1.45 3.33 -3.55
C TYR A 94 -2.22 4.59 -3.15
N SER A 95 -3.12 4.49 -2.17
CA SER A 95 -3.83 5.65 -1.64
C SER A 95 -2.87 6.63 -0.98
N LYS A 96 -1.91 6.13 -0.20
CA LYS A 96 -0.87 6.96 0.43
C LYS A 96 0.01 7.65 -0.62
N LEU A 97 0.48 6.92 -1.63
CA LEU A 97 1.24 7.50 -2.76
C LEU A 97 0.43 8.55 -3.53
N GLY A 98 -0.91 8.38 -3.57
CA GLY A 98 -1.84 9.29 -4.22
C GLY A 98 -1.90 10.68 -3.59
N ILE A 99 -1.63 10.79 -2.30
CA ILE A 99 -1.69 12.04 -1.54
C ILE A 99 -0.31 12.56 -1.11
N MET A 100 0.70 11.68 -1.10
CA MET A 100 2.08 12.04 -0.82
C MET A 100 2.63 12.88 -1.97
N LEU A 101 3.25 14.02 -1.64
CA LEU A 101 3.91 14.88 -2.64
C LEU A 101 5.22 14.26 -3.10
N ALA A 102 5.67 14.57 -4.31
CA ALA A 102 6.91 14.04 -4.87
C ALA A 102 8.18 14.64 -4.21
N ASP A 103 8.05 15.75 -3.47
CA ASP A 103 9.06 16.25 -2.53
C ASP A 103 9.04 15.43 -1.23
N VAL A 104 9.37 14.15 -1.38
CA VAL A 104 9.24 13.13 -0.33
C VAL A 104 10.34 13.25 0.72
N THR A 105 10.00 13.02 1.98
CA THR A 105 10.97 12.91 3.07
C THR A 105 11.52 11.49 3.22
N ASP A 106 12.67 11.36 3.87
CA ASP A 106 13.25 10.05 4.20
C ASP A 106 12.30 9.18 5.05
N SER A 107 11.59 9.78 6.00
CA SER A 107 10.63 9.06 6.85
C SER A 107 9.44 8.52 6.05
N GLU A 108 8.90 9.30 5.11
CA GLU A 108 7.78 8.85 4.28
C GLU A 108 8.21 7.75 3.29
N ILE A 109 9.44 7.82 2.79
CA ILE A 109 10.02 6.75 1.98
C ILE A 109 10.12 5.48 2.83
N GLU A 110 10.74 5.53 4.01
CA GLU A 110 10.89 4.33 4.84
C GLU A 110 9.56 3.76 5.32
N GLU A 111 8.55 4.60 5.58
CA GLU A 111 7.18 4.16 5.85
C GLU A 111 6.60 3.40 4.65
N SER A 112 6.72 3.96 3.44
CA SER A 112 6.24 3.35 2.20
C SER A 112 6.92 2.00 1.93
N LYS A 113 8.24 1.94 2.11
CA LYS A 113 9.01 0.69 2.00
C LYS A 113 8.58 -0.35 3.03
N LYS A 114 8.35 0.06 4.28
CA LYS A 114 7.86 -0.84 5.34
C LYS A 114 6.49 -1.42 4.97
N LYS A 115 5.57 -0.60 4.47
CA LYS A 115 4.25 -1.04 3.99
C LYS A 115 4.38 -2.01 2.80
N CYS A 116 5.25 -1.72 1.83
CA CYS A 116 5.50 -2.62 0.70
C CYS A 116 6.09 -3.97 1.14
N ARG A 117 7.06 -3.99 2.06
CA ARG A 117 7.60 -5.23 2.62
C ARG A 117 6.54 -6.10 3.31
N LYS A 118 5.61 -5.48 4.06
CA LYS A 118 4.47 -6.18 4.67
C LYS A 118 3.55 -6.78 3.59
N PHE A 119 3.21 -6.00 2.57
CA PHE A 119 2.39 -6.43 1.44
C PHE A 119 3.01 -7.59 0.63
N LYS A 120 4.31 -7.48 0.31
CA LYS A 120 5.07 -8.53 -0.37
C LYS A 120 5.02 -9.84 0.40
N ARG A 121 5.31 -9.80 1.71
CA ARG A 121 5.23 -10.96 2.60
C ARG A 121 3.82 -11.54 2.71
N CYS A 122 2.80 -10.68 2.75
CA CYS A 122 1.40 -11.12 2.73
C CYS A 122 1.10 -11.90 1.45
N SER A 123 1.49 -11.34 0.31
CA SER A 123 1.24 -11.91 -1.01
C SER A 123 1.95 -13.26 -1.19
N GLU A 124 3.24 -13.31 -0.88
CA GLU A 124 4.07 -14.54 -0.97
C GLU A 124 3.45 -15.71 -0.22
N LYS A 125 2.85 -15.43 0.93
CA LYS A 125 2.29 -16.43 1.84
C LYS A 125 0.80 -16.67 1.67
N SER A 126 0.15 -15.94 0.78
CA SER A 126 -1.27 -16.16 0.49
C SER A 126 -1.43 -17.37 -0.41
N CYS A 127 -2.13 -18.39 0.09
CA CYS A 127 -2.44 -19.61 -0.65
C CYS A 127 -3.36 -19.30 -1.84
N SER A 128 -4.33 -18.39 -1.66
CA SER A 128 -5.32 -18.04 -2.69
C SER A 128 -4.80 -17.15 -3.82
N LEU A 129 -3.58 -16.58 -3.72
CA LEU A 129 -2.99 -15.80 -4.81
C LEU A 129 -2.20 -16.71 -5.76
N SER A 130 -2.38 -16.51 -7.06
CA SER A 130 -1.59 -17.20 -8.08
C SER A 130 -0.13 -16.73 -8.09
N ASP A 131 0.78 -17.57 -8.56
CA ASP A 131 2.21 -17.22 -8.63
C ASP A 131 2.45 -16.01 -9.54
N ALA A 132 1.68 -15.86 -10.61
CA ALA A 132 1.72 -14.67 -11.46
C ALA A 132 1.38 -13.38 -10.70
N ILE A 133 0.38 -13.43 -9.80
CA ILE A 133 0.04 -12.28 -8.95
C ILE A 133 1.15 -12.03 -7.93
N LYS A 134 1.73 -13.07 -7.34
CA LYS A 134 2.82 -12.95 -6.36
C LYS A 134 4.06 -12.29 -6.98
N GLU A 135 4.49 -12.76 -8.15
CA GLU A 135 5.63 -12.18 -8.87
C GLU A 135 5.36 -10.74 -9.31
N ARG A 136 4.14 -10.44 -9.79
CA ARG A 136 3.75 -9.05 -10.09
C ARG A 136 3.84 -8.17 -8.84
N ASN A 137 3.27 -8.60 -7.71
CA ASN A 137 3.28 -7.81 -6.47
C ASN A 137 4.71 -7.58 -5.95
N LYS A 138 5.59 -8.58 -6.11
CA LYS A 138 7.02 -8.47 -5.81
C LYS A 138 7.71 -7.44 -6.71
N LEU A 139 7.51 -7.55 -8.03
CA LEU A 139 8.06 -6.61 -9.01
C LEU A 139 7.59 -5.17 -8.73
N GLU A 140 6.34 -4.99 -8.31
CA GLU A 140 5.84 -3.66 -7.98
C GLU A 140 6.53 -3.03 -6.76
N CYS A 141 6.75 -3.80 -5.69
CA CYS A 141 7.53 -3.31 -4.56
C CYS A 141 8.98 -3.02 -4.92
N ASP A 142 9.61 -3.89 -5.70
CA ASP A 142 11.00 -3.70 -6.13
C ASP A 142 11.12 -2.45 -7.05
N THR A 143 10.12 -2.18 -7.89
CA THR A 143 10.03 -0.97 -8.73
C THR A 143 9.85 0.28 -7.88
N MET A 144 9.00 0.24 -6.86
CA MET A 144 8.83 1.35 -5.92
C MET A 144 10.12 1.65 -5.16
N ASP A 145 10.84 0.62 -4.70
CA ASP A 145 12.12 0.79 -4.02
C ASP A 145 13.15 1.46 -4.93
N SER A 146 13.27 1.00 -6.18
CA SER A 146 14.14 1.62 -7.20
C SER A 146 13.77 3.07 -7.48
N PHE A 147 12.47 3.35 -7.64
CA PHE A 147 11.95 4.69 -7.83
C PHE A 147 12.35 5.63 -6.69
N PHE A 148 12.14 5.23 -5.43
CA PHE A 148 12.48 6.07 -4.28
C PHE A 148 13.99 6.33 -4.15
N ILE A 149 14.83 5.35 -4.50
CA ILE A 149 16.29 5.56 -4.54
C ILE A 149 16.63 6.65 -5.55
N LYS A 150 16.09 6.56 -6.78
CA LYS A 150 16.35 7.56 -7.82
C LYS A 150 15.76 8.93 -7.48
N LEU A 151 14.59 8.97 -6.85
CA LEU A 151 13.92 10.20 -6.44
C LEU A 151 14.75 10.99 -5.41
N LYS A 152 15.38 10.30 -4.45
CA LYS A 152 16.30 10.93 -3.48
C LYS A 152 17.55 11.55 -4.12
N LEU A 153 17.98 11.03 -5.27
CA LEU A 153 19.15 11.53 -5.99
C LEU A 153 18.85 12.79 -6.82
N LEU A 154 17.58 13.13 -7.01
CA LEU A 154 17.22 14.35 -7.70
C LEU A 154 17.57 15.58 -6.87
N PRO A 155 18.03 16.68 -7.51
CA PRO A 155 18.09 17.97 -6.86
C PRO A 155 16.71 18.37 -6.33
N LYS A 156 16.68 19.04 -5.18
CA LYS A 156 15.44 19.62 -4.67
C LYS A 156 14.90 20.67 -5.65
N MET A 157 13.66 20.48 -6.06
CA MET A 157 12.94 21.33 -7.01
C MET A 157 11.58 21.65 -6.43
N ASP A 158 11.18 22.91 -6.50
CA ASP A 158 9.92 23.35 -5.90
C ASP A 158 8.70 22.76 -6.62
N CYS A 159 8.82 22.51 -7.92
CA CYS A 159 7.79 21.87 -8.74
C CYS A 159 7.38 20.48 -8.23
N LEU A 160 8.26 19.77 -7.52
CA LEU A 160 7.94 18.44 -6.96
C LEU A 160 6.88 18.54 -5.86
N LYS A 161 6.72 19.71 -5.22
CA LYS A 161 5.67 19.97 -4.24
C LYS A 161 4.29 20.09 -4.87
N GLU A 162 4.21 20.26 -6.19
CA GLU A 162 2.95 20.32 -6.94
C GLU A 162 2.56 18.98 -7.57
N LEU A 163 3.44 17.97 -7.48
CA LEU A 163 3.23 16.64 -8.04
C LEU A 163 3.00 15.64 -6.91
N THR A 164 2.13 14.66 -7.15
CA THR A 164 1.99 13.52 -6.24
C THR A 164 2.96 12.42 -6.62
N THR A 165 3.43 11.68 -5.62
CA THR A 165 4.34 10.54 -5.79
C THR A 165 3.74 9.48 -6.71
N SER A 166 2.43 9.21 -6.62
CA SER A 166 1.75 8.27 -7.51
C SER A 166 1.84 8.69 -8.98
N ARG A 167 1.73 9.99 -9.27
CA ARG A 167 1.75 10.52 -10.64
C ARG A 167 3.15 10.34 -11.24
N VAL A 168 4.19 10.73 -10.51
CA VAL A 168 5.58 10.55 -10.94
C VAL A 168 5.93 9.07 -11.09
N LEU A 169 5.52 8.21 -10.14
CA LEU A 169 5.75 6.77 -10.19
C LEU A 169 5.06 6.11 -11.39
N ALA A 170 3.84 6.51 -11.74
CA ALA A 170 3.12 5.96 -12.88
C ALA A 170 3.86 6.22 -14.20
N GLU A 171 4.35 7.44 -14.39
CA GLU A 171 5.19 7.78 -15.54
C GLU A 171 6.52 7.02 -15.51
N TYR A 172 7.17 6.93 -14.34
CA TYR A 172 8.41 6.16 -14.19
C TYR A 172 8.24 4.69 -14.61
N ARG A 173 7.13 4.05 -14.21
CA ARG A 173 6.78 2.69 -14.64
C ARG A 173 6.60 2.59 -16.15
N TYR A 174 5.90 3.55 -16.75
CA TYR A 174 5.71 3.61 -18.20
C TYR A 174 7.05 3.67 -18.94
N PHE A 175 7.96 4.56 -18.50
CA PHE A 175 9.28 4.67 -19.11
C PHE A 175 10.13 3.41 -18.93
N LEU A 176 10.10 2.77 -17.76
CA LEU A 176 10.83 1.50 -17.54
C LEU A 176 10.34 0.36 -18.43
N ALA A 177 9.08 0.39 -18.86
CA ALA A 177 8.52 -0.63 -19.75
C ALA A 177 8.90 -0.43 -21.22
N LEU A 178 9.54 0.69 -21.57
CA LEU A 178 9.97 0.95 -22.95
C LEU A 178 11.23 0.13 -23.29
N PRO A 179 11.34 -0.44 -24.51
CA PRO A 179 12.47 -1.26 -24.93
C PRO A 179 13.83 -0.55 -24.85
N ASP A 180 13.86 0.76 -25.17
CA ASP A 180 15.07 1.58 -25.26
C ASP A 180 15.18 2.60 -24.12
N HIS A 181 14.65 2.26 -22.94
CA HIS A 181 14.66 3.19 -21.81
C HIS A 181 16.11 3.50 -21.38
N GLY A 182 16.47 4.77 -21.37
CA GLY A 182 17.78 5.21 -20.90
C GLY A 182 17.93 5.05 -19.37
N GLU A 183 19.16 5.07 -18.87
CA GLU A 183 19.46 4.91 -17.43
C GLU A 183 18.71 5.94 -16.54
N ASN A 184 18.41 7.11 -17.11
CA ASN A 184 17.84 8.27 -16.42
C ASN A 184 16.33 8.47 -16.65
N CYS A 185 15.54 7.40 -16.73
CA CYS A 185 14.07 7.46 -16.87
C CYS A 185 13.39 8.50 -15.97
N LEU A 186 13.83 8.63 -14.70
CA LEU A 186 13.21 9.58 -13.78
C LEU A 186 13.42 11.04 -14.18
N LYS A 187 14.57 11.37 -14.78
CA LYS A 187 14.83 12.74 -15.26
C LYS A 187 13.88 13.10 -16.40
N GLU A 188 13.67 12.18 -17.34
CA GLU A 188 12.70 12.34 -18.43
C GLU A 188 11.28 12.54 -17.90
N VAL A 189 10.89 11.75 -16.90
CA VAL A 189 9.60 11.89 -16.22
C VAL A 189 9.42 13.29 -15.62
N ILE A 190 10.43 13.81 -14.92
CA ILE A 190 10.34 15.14 -14.31
C ILE A 190 10.27 16.25 -15.37
N ILE A 191 11.05 16.15 -16.44
CA ILE A 191 11.03 17.14 -17.54
C ILE A 191 9.68 17.14 -18.27
N LYS A 192 9.02 15.99 -18.39
CA LYS A 192 7.70 15.86 -19.03
C LYS A 192 6.61 16.69 -18.32
N TYR A 193 6.77 17.02 -17.04
CA TYR A 193 5.77 17.81 -16.32
C TYR A 193 5.98 19.31 -16.54
N ASP A 194 4.99 19.98 -17.14
CA ASP A 194 5.02 21.42 -17.46
C ASP A 194 5.49 22.31 -16.30
N VAL A 195 5.06 22.01 -15.06
CA VAL A 195 5.46 22.78 -13.86
C VAL A 195 6.97 22.69 -13.65
N CYS A 196 7.52 21.48 -13.69
CA CYS A 196 8.95 21.25 -13.54
C CYS A 196 9.75 21.74 -14.74
N GLN A 197 9.23 21.59 -15.96
CA GLN A 197 9.86 22.14 -17.17
C GLN A 197 10.05 23.66 -17.05
N LYS A 198 9.02 24.39 -16.60
CA LYS A 198 9.10 25.85 -16.38
C LYS A 198 10.15 26.23 -15.34
N GLU A 199 10.22 25.51 -14.22
CA GLU A 199 11.24 25.75 -13.19
C GLU A 199 12.65 25.48 -13.72
N ILE A 200 12.86 24.36 -14.41
CA ILE A 200 14.13 24.01 -15.03
C ILE A 200 14.57 25.11 -15.99
N MET A 201 13.67 25.53 -16.89
CA MET A 201 13.96 26.59 -17.85
C MET A 201 14.32 27.91 -17.17
N ARG A 202 13.61 28.31 -16.10
CA ARG A 202 13.96 29.52 -15.32
C ARG A 202 15.36 29.42 -14.69
N LYS A 203 15.68 28.29 -14.06
CA LYS A 203 17.01 28.04 -13.47
C LYS A 203 18.14 28.11 -14.50
N PHE A 204 17.87 27.82 -15.78
CA PHE A 204 18.84 27.99 -16.87
C PHE A 204 18.87 29.39 -17.48
N LEU A 205 17.79 30.17 -17.37
CA LEU A 205 17.70 31.54 -17.90
C LEU A 205 18.21 32.60 -16.90
N ASP A 206 18.18 32.33 -15.59
CA ASP A 206 18.65 33.24 -14.53
C ASP A 206 20.19 33.18 -14.30
N VAL A 207 20.95 32.44 -15.12
CA VAL A 207 22.43 32.40 -15.08
C VAL A 207 23.04 33.37 -16.11
N ARG A 208 22.51 34.59 -16.23
CA ARG A 208 23.13 35.67 -17.01
C ARG A 208 23.33 36.93 -16.19
#